data_AF-A0A2I0PAC8-F1
#
_entry.id   AF-A0A2I0PAC8-F1
#
_cell.length_a   1.000
_cell.length_b   1.000
_cell.length_c   1.000
_cell.angle_alpha   90.00
_cell.angle_beta   90.00
_cell.angle_gamma   90.00
#
_symmetry.space_group_name_H-M   'P 1'
#
loop_
_entity.id
_entity.type
_entity.pdbx_description
1 polymer ?
#
loop_
_entity_poly.entity_id
_entity_poly.type
_entity_poly.pdbx_seq_one_letter_code
_entity_poly.pdbx_strand_id
1 'polypeptide(L)'
;LPPLRLTTKALWFTIPDRTAEAVAAGGWDLAGGLHGAEHALIAVMPYHVVCDRRDIGGLSTSLHPATGAPTIFVYDGYEGGIGLAEKAFTLLPALAGMAHELVRDCACTTGCPACIHSPKCGNQNQPLDKEAAVIVLDDLVGRLSTDATPKTSDRYPQVPVCRYPPPGSRHEYHPCPYREGRSGRDADAR
;
A
#
# COMPACT_ATOMS: atom_id res chain seq x y z
N LEU A 1 28.03 14.46 0.33
CA LEU A 1 28.06 13.00 0.62
C LEU A 1 27.75 12.24 -0.66
N PRO A 2 28.35 11.06 -0.89
CA PRO A 2 27.97 10.20 -2.02
C PRO A 2 26.52 9.71 -1.87
N PRO A 3 25.84 9.39 -2.98
CA PRO A 3 24.46 8.92 -2.96
C PRO A 3 24.38 7.53 -2.31
N LEU A 4 23.43 7.36 -1.38
CA LEU A 4 23.08 6.04 -0.86
C LEU A 4 22.28 5.28 -1.92
N ARG A 5 22.61 4.01 -2.14
CA ARG A 5 21.87 3.10 -3.02
C ARG A 5 21.20 2.03 -2.14
N LEU A 6 19.92 1.80 -2.40
CA LEU A 6 19.09 0.79 -1.73
C LEU A 6 18.55 -0.13 -2.80
N THR A 7 18.87 -1.43 -2.74
CA THR A 7 18.25 -2.43 -3.61
C THR A 7 17.08 -3.04 -2.85
N THR A 8 15.86 -2.94 -3.37
CA THR A 8 14.66 -3.40 -2.64
C THR A 8 13.54 -3.84 -3.57
N LYS A 9 12.41 -4.27 -3.00
CA LYS A 9 11.19 -4.66 -3.71
C LYS A 9 10.18 -3.51 -3.72
N ALA A 10 9.49 -3.37 -4.84
CA ALA A 10 8.49 -2.34 -5.06
C ALA A 10 7.29 -2.93 -5.81
N LEU A 11 6.12 -2.38 -5.53
CA LEU A 11 4.99 -2.41 -6.44
C LEU A 11 4.90 -1.05 -7.14
N TRP A 12 4.38 -1.04 -8.36
CA TRP A 12 4.13 0.19 -9.09
C TRP A 12 2.93 0.04 -10.00
N PHE A 13 2.37 1.18 -10.38
CA PHE A 13 1.32 1.25 -11.38
C PHE A 13 1.51 2.52 -12.20
N THR A 14 1.24 2.39 -13.50
CA THR A 14 1.25 3.51 -14.43
C THR A 14 -0.12 4.19 -14.43
N ILE A 15 -0.11 5.48 -14.72
CA ILE A 15 -1.30 6.29 -14.93
C ILE A 15 -1.52 6.43 -16.43
N PRO A 16 -2.69 5.99 -16.95
CA PRO A 16 -3.01 6.13 -18.36
C PRO A 16 -3.12 7.59 -18.81
N ASP A 17 -2.85 7.86 -20.08
CA ASP A 17 -2.91 9.22 -20.66
C ASP A 17 -4.27 9.88 -20.44
N ARG A 18 -5.38 9.15 -20.59
CA ARG A 18 -6.74 9.65 -20.31
C ARG A 18 -6.89 10.28 -18.91
N THR A 19 -6.17 9.73 -17.92
CA THR A 19 -6.22 10.19 -16.53
C THR A 19 -5.37 11.45 -16.38
N ALA A 20 -4.19 11.47 -16.99
CA ALA A 20 -3.34 12.66 -17.06
C ALA A 20 -4.05 13.83 -17.79
N GLU A 21 -4.74 13.53 -18.88
CA GLU A 21 -5.56 14.48 -19.63
C GLU A 21 -6.74 15.01 -18.81
N ALA A 22 -7.41 14.15 -18.04
CA ALA A 22 -8.50 14.57 -17.16
C ALA A 22 -8.01 15.52 -16.05
N VAL A 23 -6.85 15.23 -15.45
CA VAL A 23 -6.20 16.13 -14.48
C VAL A 23 -5.88 17.48 -15.13
N ALA A 24 -5.27 17.47 -16.31
CA ALA A 24 -4.91 18.69 -17.03
C ALA A 24 -6.14 19.51 -17.47
N ALA A 25 -7.21 18.85 -17.92
CA ALA A 25 -8.46 19.50 -18.31
C ALA A 25 -9.16 20.20 -17.13
N GLY A 26 -8.96 19.68 -15.90
CA GLY A 26 -9.41 20.33 -14.67
C GLY A 26 -8.53 21.49 -14.19
N GLY A 27 -7.39 21.74 -14.84
CA GLY A 27 -6.42 22.76 -14.41
C GLY A 27 -5.59 22.35 -13.18
N TRP A 28 -5.54 21.07 -12.87
CA TRP A 28 -4.84 20.53 -11.70
C TRP A 28 -3.41 20.06 -12.04
N ASP A 29 -2.55 19.96 -11.02
CA ASP A 29 -1.17 19.52 -11.20
C ASP A 29 -1.03 18.00 -11.11
N LEU A 30 -0.66 17.36 -12.23
CA LEU A 30 -0.42 15.92 -12.29
C LEU A 30 0.69 15.48 -11.34
N ALA A 31 1.79 16.23 -11.25
CA ALA A 31 2.88 15.85 -10.36
C ALA A 31 2.42 15.85 -8.89
N GLY A 32 1.69 16.90 -8.49
CA GLY A 32 1.07 17.02 -7.18
C GLY A 32 0.03 15.94 -6.90
N GLY A 33 -0.77 15.54 -7.89
CA GLY A 33 -1.74 14.45 -7.77
C GLY A 33 -1.09 13.08 -7.57
N LEU A 34 -0.06 12.77 -8.36
CA LEU A 34 0.70 11.53 -8.22
C LEU A 34 1.37 11.44 -6.83
N HIS A 35 1.97 12.54 -6.38
CA HIS A 35 2.63 12.62 -5.09
C HIS A 35 1.65 12.54 -3.91
N GLY A 36 0.48 13.18 -4.03
CA GLY A 36 -0.59 13.07 -3.04
C GLY A 36 -1.18 11.67 -2.95
N ALA A 37 -1.39 11.01 -4.09
CA ALA A 37 -1.85 9.63 -4.15
C ALA A 37 -0.82 8.65 -3.56
N GLU A 38 0.46 8.84 -3.83
CA GLU A 38 1.56 8.09 -3.21
C GLU A 38 1.53 8.21 -1.67
N HIS A 39 1.42 9.44 -1.15
CA HIS A 39 1.30 9.67 0.28
C HIS A 39 0.08 8.95 0.89
N ALA A 40 -1.08 9.04 0.25
CA ALA A 40 -2.30 8.41 0.72
C ALA A 40 -2.16 6.88 0.78
N LEU A 41 -1.59 6.25 -0.26
CA LEU A 41 -1.35 4.80 -0.31
C LEU A 41 -0.41 4.33 0.81
N ILE A 42 0.67 5.07 1.08
CA ILE A 42 1.59 4.75 2.19
C ILE A 42 0.91 4.96 3.54
N ALA A 43 0.09 6.01 3.69
CA ALA A 43 -0.61 6.33 4.93
C ALA A 43 -1.62 5.24 5.31
N VAL A 44 -2.30 4.63 4.33
CA VAL A 44 -3.28 3.56 4.59
C VAL A 44 -2.68 2.16 4.67
N MET A 45 -1.42 1.95 4.29
CA MET A 45 -0.81 0.62 4.30
C MET A 45 -0.94 -0.13 5.64
N PRO A 46 -0.68 0.51 6.81
CA PRO A 46 -0.74 -0.17 8.11
C PRO A 46 -2.11 -0.77 8.47
N TYR A 47 -3.19 -0.39 7.78
CA TYR A 47 -4.52 -0.96 8.00
C TYR A 47 -4.69 -2.35 7.35
N HIS A 48 -3.85 -2.69 6.36
CA HIS A 48 -3.94 -3.94 5.61
C HIS A 48 -2.72 -4.83 5.76
N VAL A 49 -1.56 -4.22 6.01
CA VAL A 49 -0.27 -4.90 6.18
C VAL A 49 0.28 -4.50 7.55
N VAL A 50 0.74 -5.46 8.34
CA VAL A 50 1.32 -5.18 9.66
C VAL A 50 2.70 -4.54 9.46
N CYS A 51 2.76 -3.22 9.49
CA CYS A 51 3.97 -2.41 9.33
C CYS A 51 3.80 -1.02 9.95
N ASP A 52 4.89 -0.33 10.23
CA ASP A 52 4.89 1.13 10.42
C ASP A 52 4.97 1.80 9.04
N ARG A 53 4.32 2.95 8.85
CA ARG A 53 4.50 3.77 7.63
C ARG A 53 5.97 4.15 7.36
N ARG A 54 6.83 4.10 8.38
CA ARG A 54 8.27 4.31 8.28
C ARG A 54 8.99 3.21 7.52
N ASP A 55 8.41 2.01 7.49
CA ASP A 55 8.95 0.83 6.83
C ASP A 55 8.75 0.85 5.31
N ILE A 56 8.05 1.88 4.79
CA ILE A 56 7.64 1.99 3.39
C ILE A 56 8.15 3.31 2.81
N GLY A 57 8.78 3.23 1.65
CA GLY A 57 9.09 4.39 0.82
C GLY A 57 8.16 4.51 -0.37
N GLY A 58 8.20 5.66 -1.01
CA GLY A 58 7.48 5.89 -2.26
C GLY A 58 8.27 6.80 -3.19
N LEU A 59 7.86 6.74 -4.45
CA LEU A 59 8.34 7.61 -5.51
C LEU A 59 7.20 7.81 -6.50
N SER A 60 6.96 9.06 -6.87
CA SER A 60 6.03 9.44 -7.93
C SER A 60 6.77 10.27 -8.97
N THR A 61 6.45 10.04 -10.24
CA THR A 61 7.02 10.82 -11.34
C THR A 61 6.02 10.95 -12.48
N SER A 62 5.96 12.15 -13.07
CA SER A 62 5.10 12.41 -14.24
C SER A 62 5.57 11.68 -15.49
N LEU A 63 6.83 11.22 -15.54
CA LEU A 63 7.36 10.40 -16.62
C LEU A 63 8.52 9.55 -16.11
N HIS A 64 8.30 8.24 -15.97
CA HIS A 64 9.37 7.33 -15.61
C HIS A 64 10.06 6.79 -16.87
N PRO A 65 11.41 6.88 -17.01
CA PRO A 65 12.10 6.50 -18.24
C PRO A 65 11.88 5.05 -18.68
N ALA A 66 11.70 4.12 -17.73
CA ALA A 66 11.52 2.70 -18.05
C ALA A 66 10.08 2.31 -18.38
N THR A 67 9.08 3.05 -17.90
CA THR A 67 7.66 2.76 -18.17
C THR A 67 7.10 3.65 -19.28
N GLY A 68 7.76 4.78 -19.57
CA GLY A 68 7.30 5.76 -20.56
C GLY A 68 6.05 6.53 -20.15
N ALA A 69 5.61 6.40 -18.89
CA ALA A 69 4.33 6.94 -18.40
C ALA A 69 4.47 7.53 -16.99
N PRO A 70 3.52 8.37 -16.56
CA PRO A 70 3.43 8.76 -15.16
C PRO A 70 3.25 7.52 -14.28
N THR A 71 4.06 7.41 -13.22
CA THR A 71 4.17 6.17 -12.43
C THR A 71 4.30 6.48 -10.94
N ILE A 72 3.59 5.72 -10.12
CA ILE A 72 3.75 5.71 -8.67
C ILE A 72 4.35 4.37 -8.25
N PHE A 73 5.37 4.43 -7.38
CA PHE A 73 6.04 3.31 -6.77
C PHE A 73 5.81 3.33 -5.25
N VAL A 74 5.57 2.16 -4.68
CA VAL A 74 5.56 1.93 -3.23
C VAL A 74 6.51 0.77 -2.95
N TYR A 75 7.49 0.98 -2.07
CA TYR A 75 8.60 0.04 -1.90
C TYR A 75 9.00 -0.15 -0.45
N ASP A 76 9.66 -1.28 -0.17
CA ASP A 76 10.12 -1.62 1.17
C ASP A 76 11.31 -0.73 1.56
N GLY A 77 11.28 -0.14 2.75
CA GLY A 77 12.35 0.69 3.30
C GLY A 77 13.62 -0.08 3.73
N TYR A 78 13.79 -1.31 3.27
CA TYR A 78 14.82 -2.26 3.71
C TYR A 78 15.54 -2.88 2.51
N GLU A 79 16.85 -3.10 2.66
CA GLU A 79 17.67 -3.77 1.63
C GLU A 79 17.15 -5.20 1.38
N GLY A 80 17.05 -5.58 0.12
CA GLY A 80 16.49 -6.85 -0.34
C GLY A 80 14.96 -6.92 -0.34
N GLY A 81 14.28 -6.03 0.41
CA GLY A 81 12.86 -6.10 0.70
C GLY A 81 12.54 -7.11 1.81
N ILE A 82 11.45 -6.85 2.54
CA ILE A 82 10.94 -7.68 3.65
C ILE A 82 9.53 -8.22 3.37
N GLY A 83 9.00 -7.95 2.18
CA GLY A 83 7.73 -8.50 1.69
C GLY A 83 6.52 -7.58 1.87
N LEU A 84 6.71 -6.30 2.23
CA LEU A 84 5.58 -5.37 2.41
C LEU A 84 4.95 -5.03 1.05
N ALA A 85 5.77 -4.68 0.05
CA ALA A 85 5.33 -4.38 -1.30
C ALA A 85 4.66 -5.59 -1.97
N GLU A 86 5.20 -6.78 -1.77
CA GLU A 86 4.62 -8.03 -2.29
C GLU A 86 3.25 -8.30 -1.67
N LYS A 87 3.14 -8.16 -0.34
CA LYS A 87 1.86 -8.30 0.36
C LYS A 87 0.85 -7.24 -0.09
N ALA A 88 1.29 -5.99 -0.18
CA ALA A 88 0.48 -4.87 -0.62
C ALA A 88 -0.05 -5.07 -2.04
N PHE A 89 0.76 -5.63 -2.96
CA PHE A 89 0.32 -5.98 -4.30
C PHE A 89 -0.88 -6.94 -4.28
N THR A 90 -0.88 -7.95 -3.41
CA THR A 90 -2.02 -8.88 -3.27
C THR A 90 -3.29 -8.23 -2.71
N LEU A 91 -3.15 -7.08 -2.04
CA LEU A 91 -4.25 -6.33 -1.39
C LEU A 91 -4.52 -4.99 -2.08
N LEU A 92 -3.95 -4.76 -3.26
CA LEU A 92 -3.96 -3.46 -3.92
C LEU A 92 -5.37 -2.89 -4.13
N PRO A 93 -6.41 -3.66 -4.51
CA PRO A 93 -7.77 -3.12 -4.62
C PRO A 93 -8.30 -2.53 -3.31
N ALA A 94 -8.06 -3.20 -2.17
CA ALA A 94 -8.50 -2.72 -0.86
C ALA A 94 -7.72 -1.47 -0.42
N LEU A 95 -6.40 -1.48 -0.64
CA LEU A 95 -5.53 -0.33 -0.36
C LEU A 95 -5.90 0.90 -1.18
N ALA A 96 -6.10 0.73 -2.50
CA ALA A 96 -6.48 1.81 -3.40
C ALA A 96 -7.87 2.38 -3.03
N GLY A 97 -8.83 1.51 -2.70
CA GLY A 97 -10.15 1.92 -2.24
C GLY A 97 -10.09 2.78 -0.98
N MET A 98 -9.36 2.31 0.05
CA MET A 98 -9.21 3.05 1.31
C MET A 98 -8.46 4.38 1.10
N ALA A 99 -7.40 4.40 0.28
CA ALA A 99 -6.68 5.62 -0.04
C ALA A 99 -7.58 6.63 -0.76
N HIS A 100 -8.39 6.18 -1.73
CA HIS A 100 -9.34 7.03 -2.44
C HIS A 100 -10.36 7.63 -1.47
N GLU A 101 -11.00 6.82 -0.63
CA GLU A 101 -11.96 7.28 0.38
C GLU A 101 -11.33 8.30 1.35
N LEU A 102 -10.12 8.03 1.85
CA LEU A 102 -9.38 8.92 2.74
C LEU A 102 -9.20 10.32 2.15
N VAL A 103 -8.80 10.41 0.87
CA VAL A 103 -8.53 11.69 0.22
C VAL A 103 -9.83 12.39 -0.18
N ARG A 104 -10.76 11.65 -0.80
CA ARG A 104 -12.05 12.17 -1.29
C ARG A 104 -12.89 12.74 -0.14
N ASP A 105 -13.00 12.02 0.97
CA ASP A 105 -13.91 12.37 2.08
C ASP A 105 -13.27 13.37 3.07
N CYS A 106 -11.99 13.70 2.91
CA CYS A 106 -11.34 14.70 3.72
C CYS A 106 -11.93 16.10 3.45
N ALA A 107 -12.34 16.82 4.49
CA ALA A 107 -12.97 18.14 4.36
C ALA A 107 -12.00 19.29 3.98
N CYS A 108 -10.70 19.03 3.85
CA CYS A 108 -9.73 20.06 3.47
C CYS A 108 -9.82 20.39 1.96
N THR A 109 -9.39 21.58 1.57
CA THR A 109 -9.43 22.02 0.16
C THR A 109 -8.16 21.66 -0.60
N THR A 110 -6.99 21.87 0.00
CA THR A 110 -5.70 21.81 -0.72
C THR A 110 -4.85 20.59 -0.36
N GLY A 111 -5.30 19.78 0.60
CA GLY A 111 -4.48 18.75 1.24
C GLY A 111 -4.10 19.10 2.68
N CYS A 112 -3.96 18.08 3.52
CA CYS A 112 -3.60 18.25 4.93
C CYS A 112 -2.94 16.97 5.50
N PRO A 113 -2.43 17.00 6.75
CA PRO A 113 -1.88 15.82 7.45
C PRO A 113 -2.82 14.61 7.59
N ALA A 114 -4.13 14.80 7.39
CA ALA A 114 -5.10 13.72 7.47
C ALA A 114 -5.38 13.02 6.11
N CYS A 115 -4.88 13.54 4.99
CA CYS A 115 -5.07 12.93 3.67
C CYS A 115 -3.75 12.77 2.89
N ILE A 116 -3.27 13.84 2.25
CA ILE A 116 -2.17 13.77 1.27
C ILE A 116 -0.84 14.34 1.77
N HIS A 117 -0.72 14.79 3.02
CA HIS A 117 0.59 15.18 3.56
C HIS A 117 1.27 14.02 4.27
N SER A 118 2.58 13.89 4.05
CA SER A 118 3.43 12.93 4.73
C SER A 118 4.52 13.65 5.54
N PRO A 119 4.72 13.33 6.83
CA PRO A 119 5.84 13.85 7.60
C PRO A 119 7.18 13.20 7.21
N LYS A 120 7.17 12.17 6.34
CA LYS A 120 8.38 11.57 5.75
C LYS A 120 8.74 12.15 4.38
N CYS A 121 7.94 13.08 3.86
CA CYS A 121 8.15 13.61 2.52
C CYS A 121 9.49 14.36 2.44
N GLY A 122 10.41 13.86 1.61
CA GLY A 122 11.70 14.52 1.37
C GLY A 122 11.58 15.82 0.56
N ASN A 123 10.44 16.01 -0.14
CA ASN A 123 10.16 17.16 -0.99
C ASN A 123 9.30 18.22 -0.30
N GLN A 124 9.31 18.27 1.05
CA GLN A 124 8.57 19.26 1.85
C GLN A 124 7.06 19.32 1.54
N ASN A 125 6.46 18.20 1.17
CA ASN A 125 5.05 18.12 0.74
C ASN A 125 4.76 19.04 -0.47
N GLN A 126 5.70 19.15 -1.41
CA GLN A 126 5.53 19.93 -2.64
C GLN A 126 6.09 19.20 -3.87
N PRO A 127 5.41 19.27 -5.04
CA PRO A 127 4.03 19.76 -5.19
C PRO A 127 3.02 18.79 -4.57
N LEU A 128 1.83 19.28 -4.23
CA LEU A 128 0.68 18.46 -3.83
C LEU A 128 -0.59 19.08 -4.40
N ASP A 129 -1.47 18.23 -4.93
CA ASP A 129 -2.76 18.63 -5.47
C ASP A 129 -3.80 17.57 -5.10
N LYS A 130 -4.79 17.98 -4.29
CA LYS A 130 -5.81 17.08 -3.75
C LYS A 130 -6.75 16.58 -4.83
N GLU A 131 -7.22 17.46 -5.71
CA GLU A 131 -8.21 17.11 -6.73
C GLU A 131 -7.56 16.19 -7.78
N ALA A 132 -6.31 16.46 -8.16
CA ALA A 132 -5.55 15.55 -9.00
C ALA A 132 -5.33 14.18 -8.33
N ALA A 133 -5.04 14.15 -7.02
CA ALA A 133 -4.86 12.89 -6.29
C ALA A 133 -6.15 12.05 -6.22
N VAL A 134 -7.32 12.70 -6.06
CA VAL A 134 -8.63 12.02 -6.13
C VAL A 134 -8.82 11.39 -7.51
N ILE A 135 -8.60 12.13 -8.60
CA ILE A 135 -8.75 11.61 -9.98
C ILE A 135 -7.82 10.42 -10.23
N VAL A 136 -6.56 10.50 -9.78
CA VAL A 136 -5.58 9.42 -9.93
C VAL A 136 -6.01 8.16 -9.16
N LEU A 137 -6.48 8.31 -7.92
CA LEU A 137 -6.92 7.19 -7.08
C LEU A 137 -8.24 6.58 -7.58
N ASP A 138 -9.17 7.39 -8.07
CA ASP A 138 -10.43 6.93 -8.65
C ASP A 138 -10.20 6.06 -9.89
N ASP A 139 -9.34 6.50 -10.83
CA ASP A 139 -8.97 5.69 -12.00
C ASP A 139 -8.30 4.37 -11.58
N LEU A 140 -7.42 4.39 -10.57
CA LEU A 140 -6.78 3.19 -10.06
C LEU A 140 -7.83 2.20 -9.51
N VAL A 141 -8.78 2.67 -8.69
CA VAL A 141 -9.87 1.85 -8.15
C VAL A 141 -10.75 1.28 -9.27
N GLY A 142 -11.10 2.09 -10.27
CA GLY A 142 -11.90 1.67 -11.42
C GLY A 142 -11.22 0.56 -12.23
N ARG A 143 -9.91 0.68 -12.46
CA ARG A 143 -9.12 -0.36 -13.16
C ARG A 143 -9.02 -1.66 -12.36
N LEU A 144 -8.81 -1.57 -11.05
CA LEU A 144 -8.69 -2.75 -10.20
C LEU A 144 -10.02 -3.48 -10.00
N SER A 145 -11.15 -2.77 -10.13
CA SER A 145 -12.50 -3.34 -10.02
C SER A 145 -12.94 -4.07 -11.29
N THR A 146 -12.45 -3.65 -12.45
CA THR A 146 -12.79 -4.25 -13.76
C THR A 146 -11.99 -5.53 -14.05
N ASP A 147 -10.81 -5.69 -13.44
CA ASP A 147 -10.00 -6.91 -13.54
C ASP A 147 -10.42 -8.03 -12.56
N ALA A 148 -11.40 -7.79 -11.69
CA ALA A 148 -11.90 -8.77 -10.73
C ALA A 148 -12.86 -9.80 -11.37
N THR A 149 -12.37 -10.61 -12.32
CA THR A 149 -12.95 -11.96 -12.53
C THR A 149 -12.22 -12.93 -11.60
N PRO A 150 -12.83 -13.43 -10.51
CA PRO A 150 -12.11 -14.25 -9.54
C PRO A 150 -11.93 -15.67 -10.08
N LYS A 151 -10.69 -16.07 -10.35
CA LYS A 151 -10.31 -17.49 -10.35
C LYS A 151 -10.15 -17.94 -8.89
N THR A 152 -11.22 -18.47 -8.31
CA THR A 152 -11.18 -19.08 -6.97
C THR A 152 -10.55 -20.46 -7.02
N SER A 153 -9.28 -20.55 -6.63
CA SER A 153 -8.63 -21.71 -6.00
C SER A 153 -7.25 -21.22 -5.56
N ASP A 154 -6.96 -20.99 -4.30
CA ASP A 154 -6.85 -22.06 -3.32
C ASP A 154 -6.94 -21.54 -1.87
N ARG A 155 -7.28 -22.47 -0.99
CA ARG A 155 -7.67 -22.29 0.41
C ARG A 155 -6.51 -21.73 1.26
N TYR A 156 -6.75 -20.62 1.97
CA TYR A 156 -5.94 -20.33 3.17
C TYR A 156 -6.47 -21.22 4.32
N PRO A 157 -5.62 -22.00 5.01
CA PRO A 157 -6.07 -22.79 6.15
C PRO A 157 -6.58 -21.85 7.25
N GLN A 158 -7.80 -22.10 7.70
CA GLN A 158 -8.43 -21.35 8.79
C GLN A 158 -7.59 -21.55 10.06
N VAL A 159 -6.82 -20.54 10.44
CA VAL A 159 -6.14 -20.53 11.74
C VAL A 159 -7.22 -20.51 12.82
N PRO A 160 -7.20 -21.42 13.81
CA PRO A 160 -8.19 -21.39 14.88
C PRO A 160 -7.98 -20.11 15.70
N VAL A 161 -8.99 -19.25 15.73
CA VAL A 161 -8.97 -18.05 16.58
C VAL A 161 -9.04 -18.50 18.04
N CYS A 162 -7.99 -18.24 18.81
CA CYS A 162 -8.04 -18.42 20.26
C CYS A 162 -9.08 -17.46 20.84
N ARG A 163 -10.23 -18.02 21.25
CA ARG A 163 -11.25 -17.27 21.98
C ARG A 163 -10.75 -17.00 23.39
N TYR A 164 -10.48 -15.75 23.71
CA TYR A 164 -10.32 -15.35 25.11
C TYR A 164 -11.69 -15.47 25.82
N PRO A 165 -11.74 -16.05 27.03
CA PRO A 165 -12.95 -16.03 27.81
C PRO A 165 -13.26 -14.60 28.28
N PRO A 166 -14.54 -14.25 28.48
CA PRO A 166 -14.94 -12.93 28.93
C PRO A 166 -14.44 -12.64 30.36
N PRO A 167 -14.20 -11.38 30.73
CA PRO A 167 -13.70 -11.01 32.05
C PRO A 167 -14.69 -11.44 33.14
N GLY A 168 -14.21 -12.23 34.11
CA GLY A 168 -14.99 -12.70 35.27
C GLY A 168 -15.14 -14.22 35.40
N SER A 169 -14.71 -15.02 34.41
CA SER A 169 -14.71 -16.49 34.54
C SER A 169 -13.55 -16.97 35.42
N ARG A 170 -13.85 -17.68 36.52
CA ARG A 170 -12.84 -18.32 37.39
C ARG A 170 -12.30 -19.63 36.78
N HIS A 171 -11.67 -19.54 35.61
CA HIS A 171 -10.95 -20.68 35.05
C HIS A 171 -9.45 -20.48 35.19
N GLU A 172 -8.78 -21.48 35.76
CA GLU A 172 -7.33 -21.54 35.87
C GLU A 172 -6.70 -21.33 34.48
N TYR A 173 -5.68 -20.48 34.46
CA TYR A 173 -4.92 -20.14 33.27
C TYR A 173 -4.23 -21.42 32.76
N HIS A 174 -4.80 -22.09 31.77
CA HIS A 174 -4.08 -23.12 31.04
C HIS A 174 -3.17 -22.43 30.02
N PRO A 175 -1.84 -22.46 30.18
CA PRO A 175 -0.95 -21.98 29.13
C PRO A 175 -1.24 -22.79 27.86
N CYS A 176 -1.43 -22.08 26.75
CA CYS A 176 -1.55 -22.68 25.42
C CYS A 176 -0.34 -23.62 25.23
N PRO A 177 -0.54 -24.91 24.89
CA PRO A 177 0.58 -25.80 24.70
C PRO A 177 1.30 -25.37 23.43
N TYR A 178 2.34 -24.56 23.58
CA TYR A 178 3.35 -24.43 22.55
C TYR A 178 4.01 -25.81 22.45
N ARG A 179 3.61 -26.60 21.46
CA ARG A 179 4.15 -27.94 21.28
C ARG A 179 5.62 -27.82 20.92
N GLU A 180 6.48 -28.09 21.89
CA GLU A 180 7.88 -28.41 21.65
C GLU A 180 7.97 -29.64 20.72
N GLY A 181 8.62 -29.43 19.58
CA GLY A 181 9.50 -30.39 18.90
C GLY A 181 8.88 -31.61 18.21
N ARG A 182 9.32 -31.84 16.97
CA ARG A 182 9.87 -33.16 16.60
C ARG A 182 10.95 -32.99 15.52
N SER A 183 12.18 -33.17 15.96
CA SER A 183 13.28 -33.66 15.15
C SER A 183 12.97 -35.09 14.66
N GLY A 184 13.35 -35.41 13.41
CA GLY A 184 13.29 -36.77 12.92
C GLY A 184 13.28 -36.92 11.39
N ARG A 185 14.50 -37.06 10.83
CA ARG A 185 14.95 -37.96 9.75
C ARG A 185 14.05 -38.29 8.55
N ASP A 186 14.68 -38.11 7.38
CA ASP A 186 14.73 -38.97 6.19
C ASP A 186 13.44 -39.61 5.64
N ALA A 187 13.07 -39.20 4.42
CA ALA A 187 12.78 -40.11 3.31
C ALA A 187 12.57 -39.32 2.00
N ASP A 188 13.55 -39.43 1.10
CA ASP A 188 13.45 -39.66 -0.34
C ASP A 188 12.10 -39.36 -1.05
N ALA A 189 12.11 -38.38 -1.95
CA ALA A 189 11.31 -38.37 -3.17
C ALA A 189 11.90 -37.35 -4.18
N ARG A 190 12.17 -37.87 -5.37
CA ARG A 190 12.82 -37.26 -6.55
C ARG A 190 12.25 -35.93 -7.02
#